data_AF-A0ABD3E728-F1
#
_entry.id   AF-A0ABD3E728-F1
#
_cell.length_a   1.000
_cell.length_b   1.000
_cell.length_c   1.000
_cell.angle_alpha   90.00
_cell.angle_beta   90.00
_cell.angle_gamma   90.00
#
_symmetry.space_group_name_H-M   'P 1'
#
loop_
_entity.id
_entity.type
_entity.pdbx_description
1 polymer ?
#
loop_
_entity_poly.entity_id
_entity_poly.type
_entity_poly.pdbx_seq_one_letter_code
_entity_poly.pdbx_strand_id
1 'polypeptide(L)'
;MRLQCLDDRNERAQLKEFFDWIANIGDGNLGTTNYRCASIEIPDDMLIKYSGDLIATIVEDTYLMFRHYIDDPMFLIDRVILTPTREVVDSINEYMNYLNSNDG
;
A
#
# COMPACT_ATOMS: atom_id res chain seq x y z
N MET A 1 13.26 -1.99 -5.11
CA MET A 1 11.98 -1.53 -5.71
C MET A 1 12.20 -1.44 -7.21
N ARG A 2 11.53 -2.28 -8.02
CA ARG A 2 11.56 -2.17 -9.49
C ARG A 2 10.21 -1.63 -9.92
N LEU A 3 10.21 -0.44 -10.52
CA LEU A 3 9.00 0.20 -11.03
C LEU A 3 8.92 -0.07 -12.53
N GLN A 4 7.87 -0.76 -12.93
CA GLN A 4 7.60 -1.04 -14.34
C GLN A 4 7.20 0.26 -15.05
N CYS A 5 7.65 0.43 -16.28
CA CYS A 5 7.34 1.59 -17.11
C CYS A 5 5.85 1.53 -17.49
N LEU A 6 5.09 2.51 -17.03
CA LEU A 6 3.67 2.67 -17.34
C LEU A 6 3.50 3.39 -18.68
N ASP A 7 2.55 2.97 -19.52
CA ASP A 7 2.31 3.55 -20.86
C ASP A 7 1.49 4.85 -20.81
N ASP A 8 0.82 5.15 -19.69
CA ASP A 8 -0.03 6.33 -19.54
C ASP A 8 0.73 7.56 -18.99
N ARG A 9 0.43 8.74 -19.55
CA ARG A 9 1.09 10.00 -19.14
C ARG A 9 0.69 10.48 -17.75
N ASN A 10 -0.55 10.24 -17.33
CA ASN A 10 -1.03 10.62 -16.01
C ASN A 10 -0.42 9.73 -14.94
N GLU A 11 -0.33 8.43 -15.19
CA GLU A 11 0.33 7.47 -14.28
C GLU A 11 1.82 7.83 -14.07
N ARG A 12 2.53 8.25 -15.13
CA ARG A 12 3.91 8.75 -15.01
C ARG A 12 4.01 10.03 -14.18
N ALA A 13 3.02 10.93 -14.29
CA ALA A 13 3.00 12.16 -13.51
C ALA A 13 2.78 11.87 -12.02
N GLN A 14 1.80 11.04 -11.68
CA GLN A 14 1.54 10.59 -10.30
C GLN A 14 2.76 9.87 -9.70
N LEU A 15 3.40 8.99 -10.48
CA LEU A 15 4.60 8.31 -10.03
C LEU A 15 5.75 9.29 -9.75
N LYS A 16 5.92 10.32 -10.59
CA LYS A 16 6.91 11.37 -10.36
C LYS A 16 6.60 12.16 -9.09
N GLU A 17 5.34 12.53 -8.85
CA GLU A 17 4.92 13.24 -7.63
C GLU A 17 5.21 12.42 -6.37
N PHE A 18 4.93 11.12 -6.41
CA PHE A 18 5.28 10.19 -5.33
C PHE A 18 6.79 10.13 -5.07
N PHE A 19 7.60 10.07 -6.13
CA PHE A 19 9.05 10.08 -6.00
C PHE A 19 9.59 11.39 -5.41
N ASP A 20 9.10 12.53 -5.90
CA ASP A 20 9.49 13.83 -5.40
C ASP A 20 9.13 13.96 -3.91
N TRP A 21 7.97 13.43 -3.49
CA TRP A 21 7.57 13.41 -2.08
C TRP A 21 8.53 12.59 -1.22
N ILE A 22 8.89 11.36 -1.62
CA ILE A 22 9.89 10.54 -0.89
C ILE A 22 11.26 11.22 -0.87
N ALA A 23 11.70 11.79 -1.98
CA ALA A 23 13.00 12.47 -2.06
C ALA A 23 13.06 13.66 -1.09
N ASN A 24 12.00 14.46 -1.04
CA ASN A 24 11.91 15.59 -0.11
C ASN A 24 11.89 15.18 1.37
N ILE A 25 11.38 13.98 1.70
CA ILE A 25 11.54 13.39 3.04
C ILE A 25 13.00 13.07 3.32
N GLY A 26 13.69 12.41 2.38
CA GLY A 26 15.10 12.03 2.51
C GLY A 26 16.06 13.22 2.61
N ASP A 27 15.74 14.31 1.91
CA ASP A 27 16.51 15.55 1.91
C ASP A 27 16.25 16.41 3.15
N GLY A 28 15.25 16.06 3.98
CA GLY A 28 14.85 16.85 5.15
C GLY A 28 14.08 18.13 4.80
N ASN A 29 13.58 18.25 3.56
CA ASN A 29 12.73 19.36 3.13
C ASN A 29 11.31 19.24 3.69
N LEU A 30 10.86 18.01 4.00
CA LEU A 30 9.58 17.71 4.64
C LEU A 30 9.77 17.24 6.07
N GLY A 31 8.90 17.74 6.95
CA GLY A 31 8.87 17.39 8.37
C GLY A 31 9.21 18.57 9.28
N THR A 32 8.29 18.96 10.16
CA THR A 32 8.60 19.98 11.17
C THR A 32 9.60 19.43 12.18
N THR A 33 10.78 20.05 12.28
CA THR A 33 11.81 19.67 13.24
C THR A 33 11.47 20.21 14.62
N ASN A 34 10.51 19.58 15.28
CA ASN A 34 10.52 19.57 16.73
C ASN A 34 11.66 18.60 17.08
N TYR A 35 12.67 19.03 17.84
CA TYR A 35 13.99 18.38 18.07
C TYR A 35 14.02 16.89 18.46
N ARG A 36 12.88 16.18 18.46
CA ARG A 36 12.70 14.79 18.87
C ARG A 36 11.85 13.94 17.93
N CYS A 37 11.12 14.51 16.96
CA CYS A 37 10.29 13.76 16.02
C CYS A 37 9.98 14.59 14.78
N ALA A 38 10.25 14.05 13.59
CA ALA A 38 9.80 14.62 12.33
C ALA A 38 8.35 14.18 12.08
N SER A 39 7.44 15.14 11.89
CA SER A 39 6.05 14.88 11.52
C SER A 39 5.89 15.05 10.02
N ILE A 40 5.60 13.97 9.30
CA ILE A 40 5.42 13.97 7.84
C ILE A 40 3.92 13.83 7.57
N GLU A 41 3.38 14.69 6.72
CA GLU A 41 2.01 14.57 6.21
C GLU A 41 2.01 13.68 4.96
N ILE A 42 1.11 12.69 4.94
CA ILE A 42 0.88 11.84 3.77
C ILE A 42 -0.17 12.55 2.90
N PRO A 43 0.11 12.80 1.61
CA PRO A 43 -0.84 13.43 0.70
C PRO A 43 -2.16 12.67 0.57
N ASP A 44 -3.28 13.39 0.50
CA ASP A 44 -4.63 12.81 0.48
C ASP A 44 -4.92 11.91 -0.72
N ASP A 45 -4.24 12.14 -1.84
CA ASP A 45 -4.27 11.35 -3.07
C ASP A 45 -3.51 10.03 -2.96
N MET A 46 -2.58 9.92 -1.99
CA MET A 46 -1.88 8.69 -1.65
C MET A 46 -2.60 7.87 -0.58
N LEU A 47 -3.65 8.42 0.03
CA LEU A 47 -4.46 7.72 1.03
C LEU A 47 -5.50 6.83 0.36
N ILE A 48 -5.50 5.55 0.74
CA ILE A 48 -6.58 4.62 0.39
C ILE A 48 -7.87 5.15 1.04
N LYS A 49 -8.87 5.43 0.20
CA LYS A 49 -10.20 5.82 0.68
C LYS A 49 -10.91 4.57 1.17
N TYR A 50 -11.48 4.63 2.36
CA TYR A 50 -12.16 3.50 2.98
C TYR A 50 -13.60 3.84 3.33
N SER A 51 -14.46 2.84 3.24
CA SER A 51 -15.82 2.88 3.80
C SER A 51 -16.15 1.49 4.33
N GLY A 52 -16.31 1.35 5.64
CA GLY A 52 -16.57 0.06 6.28
C GLY A 52 -15.30 -0.59 6.85
N ASP A 53 -15.07 -1.87 6.51
CA ASP A 53 -13.99 -2.67 7.09
C ASP A 53 -12.62 -2.28 6.51
N LEU A 54 -11.71 -1.86 7.40
CA LEU A 54 -10.37 -1.40 7.05
C LEU A 54 -9.47 -2.52 6.52
N ILE A 55 -9.57 -3.74 7.08
CA ILE A 55 -8.77 -4.89 6.65
C ILE A 55 -9.21 -5.34 5.26
N ALA A 56 -10.51 -5.43 5.03
CA ALA A 56 -11.07 -5.72 3.71
C ALA A 56 -10.62 -4.68 2.68
N THR A 57 -10.71 -3.39 3.01
CA THR A 57 -10.30 -2.29 2.12
C THR A 57 -8.81 -2.40 1.74
N ILE A 58 -7.92 -2.63 2.71
CA ILE A 58 -6.48 -2.79 2.44
C ILE A 58 -6.21 -3.98 1.51
N VAL A 59 -6.88 -5.10 1.75
CA VAL A 59 -6.70 -6.32 0.94
C VAL A 59 -7.24 -6.13 -0.47
N GLU A 60 -8.41 -5.54 -0.64
CA GLU A 60 -9.01 -5.30 -1.96
C GLU A 60 -8.20 -4.30 -2.80
N ASP A 61 -7.71 -3.22 -2.18
CA ASP A 61 -6.91 -2.20 -2.85
C ASP A 61 -5.52 -2.75 -3.25
N THR A 62 -4.86 -3.48 -2.34
CA THR A 62 -3.52 -4.02 -2.59
C THR A 62 -3.56 -5.25 -3.51
N TYR A 63 -4.54 -6.13 -3.33
CA TYR A 63 -4.71 -7.38 -4.07
C TYR A 63 -5.99 -7.34 -4.92
N LEU A 64 -6.07 -6.39 -5.85
CA LEU A 64 -7.15 -6.32 -6.84
C LEU A 64 -7.46 -7.69 -7.46
N MET A 65 -8.70 -8.15 -7.30
CA MET A 65 -9.18 -9.46 -7.74
C MET A 65 -8.47 -10.66 -7.06
N PHE A 66 -8.07 -10.53 -5.79
CA PHE A 66 -7.41 -11.59 -5.01
C PHE A 66 -8.02 -12.98 -5.22
N ARG A 67 -9.35 -13.11 -5.14
CA ARG A 67 -10.07 -14.38 -5.36
C ARG A 67 -9.86 -15.01 -6.74
N HIS A 68 -9.61 -14.21 -7.77
CA HIS A 68 -9.43 -14.71 -9.15
C HIS A 68 -8.01 -15.23 -9.40
N TYR A 69 -7.02 -14.78 -8.61
CA TYR A 69 -5.60 -15.08 -8.80
C TYR A 69 -4.98 -15.75 -7.58
N ILE A 70 -5.81 -16.28 -6.69
CA ILE A 70 -5.42 -16.88 -5.41
C ILE A 70 -4.49 -18.08 -5.58
N ASP A 71 -4.69 -18.83 -6.68
CA ASP A 71 -3.91 -20.01 -7.05
C ASP A 71 -2.65 -19.67 -7.84
N ASP A 72 -2.42 -18.39 -8.19
CA ASP A 72 -1.22 -17.93 -8.87
C ASP A 72 -0.19 -17.39 -7.85
N PRO A 73 0.88 -18.13 -7.55
CA PRO A 73 1.90 -17.69 -6.60
C PRO A 73 2.62 -16.41 -7.05
N MET A 74 2.67 -16.15 -8.37
CA MET A 74 3.29 -14.94 -8.91
C MET A 74 2.44 -13.70 -8.69
N PHE A 75 1.12 -13.87 -8.51
CA PHE A 75 0.23 -12.75 -8.21
C PHE A 75 0.54 -12.11 -6.85
N LEU A 76 0.97 -12.91 -5.87
CA LEU A 76 1.27 -12.44 -4.52
C LEU A 76 2.71 -11.91 -4.36
N ILE A 77 3.66 -12.42 -5.16
CA ILE A 77 5.09 -12.12 -4.95
C ILE A 77 5.47 -10.66 -5.22
N ASP A 78 4.74 -9.99 -6.10
CA ASP A 78 5.00 -8.60 -6.50
C ASP A 78 4.25 -7.57 -5.63
N ARG A 79 3.45 -8.02 -4.65
CA ARG A 79 2.58 -7.17 -3.82
C ARG A 79 2.93 -7.34 -2.34
N VAL A 80 3.15 -6.24 -1.65
CA VAL A 80 3.51 -6.24 -0.22
C VAL A 80 2.68 -5.24 0.57
N ILE A 81 2.19 -5.65 1.73
CA ILE A 81 1.63 -4.76 2.75
C ILE A 81 2.66 -4.61 3.86
N LEU A 82 3.05 -3.36 4.14
CA LEU A 82 3.90 -3.02 5.26
C LEU A 82 3.03 -2.48 6.40
N THR A 83 3.10 -3.11 7.56
CA THR A 83 2.37 -2.65 8.75
C THR A 83 3.35 -2.23 9.84
N PRO A 84 2.96 -1.30 10.73
CA PRO A 84 3.79 -0.89 11.86
C PRO A 84 3.82 -1.96 12.98
N THR A 85 2.79 -2.81 13.08
CA THR A 85 2.66 -3.81 14.14
C THR A 85 2.33 -5.20 13.58
N ARG A 86 2.78 -6.22 14.32
CA ARG A 86 2.52 -7.63 14.00
C ARG A 86 1.04 -7.98 14.05
N GLU A 87 0.30 -7.44 15.02
CA GLU A 87 -1.14 -7.70 15.21
C GLU A 87 -1.95 -7.35 13.95
N VAL A 88 -1.59 -6.27 13.25
CA VAL A 88 -2.25 -5.88 11.99
C VAL A 88 -1.89 -6.86 10.88
N VAL A 89 -0.65 -7.36 10.82
CA VAL A 89 -0.27 -8.42 9.86
C VAL A 89 -1.09 -9.68 10.09
N ASP A 90 -1.22 -10.09 11.36
CA ASP A 90 -1.97 -11.29 11.73
C ASP A 90 -3.45 -11.13 11.34
N SER A 91 -4.05 -9.96 11.57
CA SER A 91 -5.43 -9.65 11.16
C SER A 91 -5.65 -9.72 9.64
N ILE A 92 -4.70 -9.19 8.86
CA ILE A 92 -4.73 -9.25 7.39
C ILE A 92 -4.60 -10.69 6.91
N ASN A 93 -3.67 -11.46 7.48
CA ASN A 93 -3.45 -12.84 7.10
C ASN A 93 -4.66 -13.73 7.43
N GLU A 94 -5.29 -13.54 8.59
CA GLU A 94 -6.53 -14.24 8.96
C GLU A 94 -7.65 -13.93 7.97
N TYR A 95 -7.81 -12.65 7.60
CA TYR A 95 -8.81 -12.25 6.61
C TYR A 95 -8.53 -12.88 5.23
N MET A 96 -7.28 -12.86 4.75
CA MET A 96 -6.92 -13.51 3.49
C MET A 96 -7.16 -15.02 3.54
N ASN A 97 -6.79 -15.69 4.64
CA ASN A 97 -7.08 -17.12 4.82
C ASN A 97 -8.58 -17.43 4.84
N TYR A 98 -9.40 -16.55 5.45
CA TYR A 98 -10.85 -16.67 5.40
C TYR A 98 -11.38 -16.57 3.96
N LEU A 99 -10.86 -15.63 3.15
CA LEU A 99 -11.22 -15.52 1.74
C LEU A 99 -10.83 -16.76 0.94
N ASN A 100 -9.70 -17.41 1.28
CA ASN A 100 -9.26 -18.65 0.65
C ASN A 100 -10.11 -19.87 1.08
N SER A 101 -10.60 -19.89 2.32
CA SER A 101 -11.25 -21.06 2.91
C SER A 101 -12.75 -21.15 2.64
N ASN A 102 -13.37 -20.10 2.11
CA ASN A 102 -14.79 -20.04 1.79
C ASN A 102 -15.18 -20.70 0.45
N ASP A 103 -14.27 -21.47 -0.18
CA ASP A 103 -14.57 -22.36 -1.31
C ASP A 103 -15.09 -23.75 -0.86
N GLY A 104 -15.99 -23.75 0.13
CA GLY A 104 -16.72 -24.94 0.62
C GLY A 104 -18.22 -24.78 0.46
#